data_AF-K1VUZ4-F1
#
_entry.id   AF-K1VUZ4-F1
#
_cell.length_a   1.000
_cell.length_b   1.000
_cell.length_c   1.000
_cell.angle_alpha   90.00
_cell.angle_beta   90.00
_cell.angle_gamma   90.00
#
_symmetry.space_group_name_H-M   'P 1'
#
loop_
_entity.id
_entity.type
_entity.pdbx_description
1 polymer ?
#
loop_
_entity_poly.entity_id
_entity_poly.type
_entity_poly.pdbx_seq_one_letter_code
_entity_poly.pdbx_strand_id
1 'polypeptide(L)'
;MPHSQSLTLPSPLSLPPAELFSGDASYPVEQFLAILDATWPLLPLPADEPRLSAAKIAYLAQHLRGRARLWFAEHLHHRASGMHGAHTYAQLRAHLLQVFGSELPLRAPRRASTMGPEEKEGEQENRQRIVDRMRAEQIFACLVQKGTVQEYAHEYEEKSGNCGHRIDLDDEFECLWFAHGLRPAICDEVLRVFQPGMKFKDVVGEAQRAENELKM
;
A
#
# COMPACT_ATOMS: atom_id res chain seq x y z
N MET A 1 41.95 41.84 -14.35
CA MET A 1 41.92 40.83 -13.28
C MET A 1 40.48 40.64 -12.85
N PRO A 2 39.70 39.74 -13.46
CA PRO A 2 38.33 39.49 -13.04
C PRO A 2 38.28 38.37 -11.99
N HIS A 3 37.37 38.57 -11.05
CA HIS A 3 37.13 37.82 -9.84
C HIS A 3 36.83 36.34 -10.08
N SER A 4 37.48 35.47 -9.31
CA SER A 4 37.11 34.06 -9.16
C SER A 4 35.69 33.98 -8.60
N GLN A 5 34.73 33.59 -9.44
CA GLN A 5 33.41 33.18 -8.99
C GLN A 5 33.56 31.82 -8.30
N SER A 6 33.45 31.83 -6.97
CA SER A 6 33.32 30.63 -6.17
C SER A 6 32.01 29.94 -6.59
N LEU A 7 32.12 28.81 -7.27
CA LEU A 7 31.00 27.91 -7.51
C LEU A 7 30.59 27.32 -6.15
N THR A 8 29.63 27.96 -5.49
CA THR A 8 28.91 27.35 -4.38
C THR A 8 28.16 26.14 -4.93
N LEU A 9 28.73 24.96 -4.71
CA LEU A 9 28.01 23.69 -4.81
C LEU A 9 26.78 23.77 -3.90
N PRO A 10 25.58 23.36 -4.37
CA PRO A 10 24.42 23.28 -3.50
C PRO A 10 24.71 22.27 -2.38
N SER A 11 24.48 22.69 -1.13
CA SER A 11 24.65 21.87 0.06
C SER A 11 23.84 20.57 -0.05
N PRO A 12 24.43 19.39 0.23
CA PRO A 12 23.74 18.09 0.12
C PRO A 12 22.74 17.80 1.26
N LEU A 13 22.18 18.82 1.90
CA LEU A 13 21.34 18.68 3.11
C LEU A 13 19.92 19.27 2.99
N SER A 14 19.44 19.46 1.77
CA SER A 14 18.03 19.73 1.52
C SER A 14 17.51 18.83 0.41
N LEU A 15 17.70 17.51 0.59
CA LEU A 15 16.73 16.57 0.02
C LEU A 15 15.37 17.00 0.60
N PRO A 16 14.30 17.14 -0.21
CA PRO A 16 12.97 17.26 0.39
C PRO A 16 12.82 16.10 1.38
N PRO A 17 12.20 16.30 2.56
CA PRO A 17 11.83 15.15 3.38
C PRO A 17 11.08 14.24 2.41
N ALA A 18 11.65 13.08 2.11
CA ALA A 18 11.06 12.21 1.10
C ALA A 18 9.65 11.93 1.60
N GLU A 19 8.69 12.52 0.89
CA GLU A 19 7.33 12.67 1.39
C GLU A 19 6.84 11.28 1.75
N LEU A 20 6.42 11.14 3.01
CA LEU A 20 6.01 9.84 3.51
C LEU A 20 4.75 9.44 2.76
N PHE A 21 4.78 8.28 2.10
CA PHE A 21 3.65 7.76 1.36
C PHE A 21 2.79 6.89 2.27
N SER A 22 1.59 7.38 2.59
CA SER A 22 0.64 6.69 3.48
C SER A 22 -0.24 5.67 2.76
N GLY A 23 -0.35 5.75 1.44
CA GLY A 23 -1.29 4.94 0.66
C GLY A 23 -2.75 5.39 0.78
N ASP A 24 -2.98 6.66 1.10
CA ASP A 24 -4.30 7.28 1.03
C ASP A 24 -4.48 8.04 -0.29
N ALA A 25 -5.69 8.50 -0.56
CA ALA A 25 -6.01 9.21 -1.81
C ALA A 25 -5.48 10.67 -1.86
N SER A 26 -4.83 11.16 -0.80
CA SER A 26 -4.36 12.56 -0.73
C SER A 26 -3.05 12.78 -1.48
N TYR A 27 -2.23 11.74 -1.63
CA TYR A 27 -0.93 11.79 -2.28
C TYR A 27 -0.80 10.68 -3.33
N PRO A 28 -0.82 11.00 -4.64
CA PRO A 28 -0.77 9.99 -5.69
C PRO A 28 0.53 9.19 -5.68
N VAL A 29 0.42 7.86 -5.77
CA VAL A 29 1.58 6.95 -5.79
C VAL A 29 2.51 7.24 -6.99
N GLU A 30 1.98 7.72 -8.10
CA GLU A 30 2.75 8.06 -9.30
C GLU A 30 3.72 9.22 -9.02
N GLN A 31 3.28 10.22 -8.24
CA GLN A 31 4.13 11.34 -7.84
C GLN A 31 5.20 10.88 -6.86
N PHE A 32 4.82 10.08 -5.86
CA PHE A 32 5.78 9.48 -4.91
C PHE A 32 6.88 8.69 -5.62
N LEU A 33 6.52 7.82 -6.56
CA LEU A 33 7.48 7.03 -7.33
C LEU A 33 8.35 7.88 -8.24
N ALA A 34 7.84 8.97 -8.81
CA ALA A 34 8.64 9.91 -9.60
C ALA A 34 9.72 10.59 -8.73
N ILE A 35 9.40 10.97 -7.48
CA ILE A 35 10.37 11.52 -6.52
C ILE A 35 11.44 10.47 -6.19
N LEU A 36 11.03 9.24 -5.92
CA LEU A 36 11.97 8.14 -5.67
C LEU A 36 12.91 7.92 -6.86
N ASP A 37 12.37 7.88 -8.08
CA ASP A 37 13.14 7.68 -9.31
C ASP A 37 14.15 8.82 -9.56
N ALA A 38 13.81 10.06 -9.20
CA ALA A 38 14.72 11.21 -9.21
C ALA A 38 15.76 11.17 -8.07
N THR A 39 15.49 10.44 -6.99
CA THR A 39 16.37 10.36 -5.81
C THR A 39 17.47 9.31 -5.98
N TRP A 40 17.22 8.21 -6.71
CA TRP A 40 18.20 7.11 -6.85
C TRP A 40 19.60 7.54 -7.30
N PRO A 41 19.77 8.44 -8.29
CA PRO A 41 21.10 8.87 -8.73
C PRO A 41 21.89 9.65 -7.67
N LEU A 42 21.21 10.17 -6.64
CA LEU A 42 21.81 10.99 -5.58
C LEU A 42 22.26 10.17 -4.37
N LEU A 43 21.83 8.91 -4.28
CA LEU A 43 22.14 8.03 -3.16
C LEU A 43 23.39 7.19 -3.45
N PRO A 44 24.24 6.90 -2.44
CA PRO A 44 25.40 6.02 -2.58
C PRO A 44 24.96 4.55 -2.65
N LEU A 45 24.27 4.17 -3.72
CA LEU A 45 23.73 2.82 -3.91
C LEU A 45 24.77 1.89 -4.58
N PRO A 46 24.76 0.59 -4.25
CA PRO A 46 25.60 -0.39 -4.94
C PRO A 46 25.24 -0.47 -6.43
N ALA A 47 26.24 -0.66 -7.29
CA ALA A 47 26.04 -0.75 -8.74
C ALA A 47 25.62 -2.16 -9.19
N ASP A 48 25.84 -3.18 -8.35
CA ASP A 48 25.52 -4.57 -8.65
C ASP A 48 24.05 -4.90 -8.34
N GLU A 49 23.30 -5.32 -9.36
CA GLU A 49 22.10 -6.13 -9.15
C GLU A 49 22.54 -7.49 -8.59
N PRO A 50 22.00 -8.04 -7.48
CA PRO A 50 20.74 -7.76 -6.78
C PRO A 50 20.83 -6.83 -5.56
N ARG A 51 22.03 -6.34 -5.19
CA ARG A 51 22.21 -5.46 -4.02
C ARG A 51 21.56 -4.11 -4.23
N LEU A 52 21.57 -3.60 -5.47
CA LEU A 52 20.86 -2.38 -5.86
C LEU A 52 19.36 -2.50 -5.57
N SER A 53 18.73 -3.59 -6.04
CA SER A 53 17.33 -3.87 -5.76
C SER A 53 17.03 -3.93 -4.26
N ALA A 54 17.87 -4.63 -3.47
CA ALA A 54 17.68 -4.71 -2.01
C ALA A 54 17.80 -3.33 -1.33
N ALA A 55 18.75 -2.51 -1.75
CA ALA A 55 18.94 -1.17 -1.22
C ALA A 55 17.75 -0.24 -1.54
N LYS A 56 17.22 -0.30 -2.77
CA LYS A 56 16.01 0.44 -3.16
C LYS A 56 14.78 0.01 -2.37
N ILE A 57 14.60 -1.30 -2.14
CA ILE A 57 13.50 -1.83 -1.31
C ILE A 57 13.62 -1.33 0.13
N ALA A 58 14.82 -1.38 0.71
CA ALA A 58 15.05 -0.88 2.06
C ALA A 58 14.79 0.63 2.18
N TYR A 59 15.22 1.41 1.18
CA TYR A 59 14.93 2.84 1.11
C TYR A 59 13.43 3.10 1.00
N LEU A 60 12.74 2.45 0.05
CA LEU A 60 11.28 2.55 -0.10
C LEU A 60 10.58 2.30 1.23
N ALA A 61 10.93 1.21 1.92
CA ALA A 61 10.32 0.82 3.19
C ALA A 61 10.36 1.95 4.25
N GLN A 62 11.46 2.71 4.32
CA GLN A 62 11.61 3.82 5.28
C GLN A 62 10.63 4.98 5.03
N HIS A 63 10.14 5.10 3.80
CA HIS A 63 9.26 6.18 3.34
C HIS A 63 7.79 5.79 3.27
N LEU A 64 7.45 4.54 3.60
CA LEU A 64 6.06 4.09 3.68
C LEU A 64 5.48 4.33 5.07
N ARG A 65 4.23 4.80 5.13
CA ARG A 65 3.41 4.93 6.35
C ARG A 65 2.01 4.38 6.10
N GLY A 66 1.17 4.38 7.14
CA GLY A 66 -0.24 3.99 7.04
C GLY A 66 -0.46 2.66 6.34
N ARG A 67 -1.43 2.65 5.41
CA ARG A 67 -1.77 1.48 4.58
C ARG A 67 -0.62 1.03 3.71
N ALA A 68 0.18 1.92 3.15
CA ALA A 68 1.30 1.53 2.29
C ALA A 68 2.36 0.76 3.08
N ARG A 69 2.61 1.14 4.34
CA ARG A 69 3.54 0.42 5.23
C ARG A 69 2.97 -0.94 5.64
N LEU A 70 1.68 -1.00 5.97
CA LEU A 70 0.99 -2.23 6.33
C LEU A 70 0.99 -3.22 5.15
N TRP A 71 0.60 -2.75 3.97
CA TRP A 71 0.68 -3.49 2.71
C TRP A 71 2.08 -4.07 2.48
N PHE A 72 3.12 -3.24 2.65
CA PHE A 72 4.50 -3.66 2.43
C PHE A 72 4.95 -4.72 3.44
N ALA A 73 4.53 -4.62 4.70
CA ALA A 73 4.84 -5.62 5.73
C ALA A 73 4.19 -6.97 5.41
N GLU A 74 2.92 -6.97 4.99
CA GLU A 74 2.19 -8.16 4.57
C GLU A 74 2.82 -8.80 3.33
N HIS A 75 3.19 -7.98 2.34
CA HIS A 75 3.87 -8.41 1.13
C HIS A 75 5.22 -9.10 1.43
N LEU A 76 5.96 -8.63 2.46
CA LEU A 76 7.17 -9.29 2.92
C LEU A 76 6.91 -10.57 3.74
N HIS A 77 5.81 -10.64 4.49
CA HIS A 77 5.44 -11.86 5.22
C HIS A 77 5.13 -13.01 4.27
N HIS A 78 4.37 -12.75 3.20
CA HIS A 78 4.13 -13.74 2.14
C HIS A 78 5.41 -14.22 1.43
N ARG A 79 6.46 -13.38 1.37
CA ARG A 79 7.80 -13.75 0.89
C ARG A 79 8.49 -14.75 1.83
N ALA A 80 8.37 -14.57 3.15
CA ALA A 80 8.93 -15.49 4.13
C ALA A 80 8.24 -16.86 4.10
N SER A 81 6.94 -16.89 3.80
CA SER A 81 6.15 -18.11 3.63
C SER A 81 6.34 -18.82 2.28
N GLY A 82 7.24 -18.31 1.42
CA GLY A 82 7.57 -18.95 0.13
C GLY A 82 6.49 -18.86 -0.95
N MET A 83 5.40 -18.14 -0.72
CA MET A 83 4.29 -18.05 -1.67
C MET A 83 4.57 -17.09 -2.83
N HIS A 84 5.53 -16.16 -2.69
CA HIS A 84 5.88 -15.19 -3.73
C HIS A 84 7.40 -15.06 -3.82
N GLY A 85 7.97 -15.36 -4.99
CA GLY A 85 9.41 -15.36 -5.28
C GLY A 85 10.08 -14.01 -5.01
N ALA A 86 11.41 -13.98 -4.99
CA ALA A 86 12.21 -12.79 -4.68
C ALA A 86 11.81 -11.59 -5.57
N HIS A 87 11.02 -10.67 -5.00
CA HIS A 87 10.58 -9.49 -5.74
C HIS A 87 11.75 -8.52 -5.94
N THR A 88 12.09 -8.27 -7.21
CA THR A 88 12.96 -7.14 -7.55
C THR A 88 12.23 -5.84 -7.22
N TYR A 89 12.98 -4.74 -7.05
CA TYR A 89 12.38 -3.42 -6.87
C TYR A 89 11.40 -3.09 -8.02
N ALA A 90 11.68 -3.54 -9.24
CA ALA A 90 10.78 -3.35 -10.38
C ALA A 90 9.43 -4.04 -10.19
N GLN A 91 9.40 -5.27 -9.68
CA GLN A 91 8.16 -6.00 -9.38
C GLN A 91 7.38 -5.34 -8.24
N LEU A 92 8.09 -4.96 -7.18
CA LEU A 92 7.48 -4.27 -6.05
C LEU A 92 6.87 -2.91 -6.46
N ARG A 93 7.59 -2.15 -7.28
CA ARG A 93 7.11 -0.87 -7.85
C ARG A 93 5.86 -1.07 -8.69
N ALA A 94 5.82 -2.12 -9.52
CA ALA A 94 4.64 -2.45 -10.31
C ALA A 94 3.43 -2.80 -9.43
N HIS A 95 3.61 -3.58 -8.37
CA HIS A 95 2.52 -3.90 -7.44
C HIS A 95 2.07 -2.66 -6.64
N LEU A 96 3.00 -1.80 -6.20
CA LEU A 96 2.65 -0.56 -5.49
C LEU A 96 1.79 0.36 -6.38
N LEU A 97 2.18 0.55 -7.64
CA LEU A 97 1.38 1.26 -8.64
C LEU A 97 0.03 0.61 -8.84
N GLN A 98 -0.01 -0.72 -8.87
CA GLN A 98 -1.26 -1.41 -9.08
C GLN A 98 -2.21 -1.21 -7.89
N VAL A 99 -1.76 -1.34 -6.65
CA VAL A 99 -2.64 -1.25 -5.47
C VAL A 99 -3.10 0.19 -5.22
N PHE A 100 -2.21 1.17 -5.34
CA PHE A 100 -2.48 2.56 -4.95
C PHE A 100 -2.63 3.53 -6.13
N GLY A 101 -2.46 3.06 -7.37
CA GLY A 101 -2.53 3.88 -8.58
C GLY A 101 -3.94 4.22 -9.00
N SER A 102 -4.03 5.24 -9.84
CA SER A 102 -5.29 5.78 -10.37
C SER A 102 -5.88 4.97 -11.54
N GLU A 103 -5.13 4.03 -12.11
CA GLU A 103 -5.60 3.24 -13.25
C GLU A 103 -6.54 2.10 -12.81
N LEU A 104 -7.77 2.15 -13.35
CA LEU A 104 -8.85 1.16 -13.25
C LEU A 104 -8.36 -0.30 -13.28
N PRO A 105 -9.09 -1.22 -12.60
CA PRO A 105 -8.64 -2.59 -12.39
C PRO A 105 -8.40 -3.30 -13.73
N LEU A 106 -7.32 -4.09 -13.77
CA LEU A 106 -6.94 -4.99 -14.86
C LEU A 106 -8.17 -5.45 -15.66
N ARG A 107 -8.27 -5.00 -16.93
CA ARG A 107 -9.16 -5.67 -17.88
C ARG A 107 -8.73 -7.13 -17.95
N ALA A 108 -9.64 -8.04 -17.66
CA ALA A 108 -9.41 -9.47 -17.82
C ALA A 108 -8.77 -9.72 -19.20
N PRO A 109 -7.64 -10.47 -19.27
CA PRO A 109 -6.95 -10.67 -20.54
C PRO A 109 -7.90 -11.34 -21.53
N ARG A 110 -8.11 -10.69 -22.70
CA ARG A 110 -8.82 -11.30 -23.81
C ARG A 110 -7.99 -12.50 -24.29
N ARG A 111 -8.60 -13.68 -24.22
CA ARG A 111 -8.04 -14.97 -24.62
C ARG A 111 -7.35 -14.87 -25.98
N ALA A 112 -6.06 -15.20 -26.03
CA ALA A 112 -5.40 -15.69 -27.23
C ALA A 112 -4.59 -16.94 -26.88
N SER A 113 -4.89 -18.02 -27.61
CA SER A 113 -4.06 -19.21 -27.86
C SER A 113 -4.07 -20.43 -26.91
N THR A 114 -4.62 -21.52 -27.48
CA THR A 114 -4.09 -22.90 -27.63
C THR A 114 -3.07 -23.44 -26.62
N MET A 115 -3.54 -24.24 -25.64
CA MET A 115 -2.82 -25.27 -24.85
C MET A 115 -3.87 -26.26 -24.24
N GLY A 116 -3.49 -27.39 -23.63
CA GLY A 116 -4.37 -28.50 -23.21
C GLY A 116 -5.27 -28.26 -21.97
N PRO A 117 -6.31 -29.09 -21.73
CA PRO A 117 -7.45 -28.78 -20.84
C PRO A 117 -7.22 -28.91 -19.32
N GLU A 118 -6.36 -29.80 -18.83
CA GLU A 118 -6.28 -30.11 -17.38
C GLU A 118 -5.27 -29.24 -16.61
N GLU A 119 -4.14 -28.85 -17.23
CA GLU A 119 -3.20 -27.86 -16.67
C GLU A 119 -3.80 -26.44 -16.68
N LYS A 120 -4.83 -26.21 -17.49
CA LYS A 120 -5.52 -24.91 -17.63
C LYS A 120 -6.39 -24.57 -16.43
N GLU A 121 -7.10 -25.50 -15.82
CA GLU A 121 -8.06 -25.14 -14.77
C GLU A 121 -7.36 -24.69 -13.49
N GLY A 122 -6.35 -25.43 -13.01
CA GLY A 122 -5.60 -25.06 -11.82
C GLY A 122 -4.81 -23.75 -11.97
N GLU A 123 -4.18 -23.54 -13.13
CA GLU A 123 -3.41 -22.31 -13.38
C GLU A 123 -4.33 -21.11 -13.62
N GLN A 124 -5.47 -21.31 -14.29
CA GLN A 124 -6.45 -20.26 -14.54
C GLN A 124 -7.25 -19.90 -13.30
N GLU A 125 -7.58 -20.86 -12.44
CA GLU A 125 -8.20 -20.61 -11.13
C GLU A 125 -7.23 -19.84 -10.22
N ASN A 126 -5.95 -20.22 -10.18
CA ASN A 126 -4.95 -19.49 -9.40
C ASN A 126 -4.76 -18.06 -9.91
N ARG A 127 -4.69 -17.85 -11.24
CA ARG A 127 -4.62 -16.52 -11.84
C ARG A 127 -5.87 -15.68 -11.52
N GLN A 128 -7.06 -16.28 -11.57
CA GLN A 128 -8.30 -15.57 -11.26
C GLN A 128 -8.32 -15.14 -9.79
N ARG A 129 -7.92 -16.02 -8.86
CA ARG A 129 -7.81 -15.68 -7.42
C ARG A 129 -6.84 -14.53 -7.16
N ILE A 130 -5.70 -14.50 -7.86
CA ILE A 130 -4.73 -13.40 -7.76
C ILE A 130 -5.36 -12.09 -8.25
N VAL A 131 -6.05 -12.11 -9.39
CA VAL A 131 -6.73 -10.91 -9.94
C VAL A 131 -7.84 -10.41 -9.01
N ASP A 132 -8.63 -11.31 -8.42
CA ASP A 132 -9.71 -10.96 -7.50
C ASP A 132 -9.17 -10.35 -6.20
N ARG A 133 -8.10 -10.93 -5.65
CA ARG A 133 -7.37 -10.35 -4.51
C ARG A 133 -6.83 -8.96 -4.83
N MET A 134 -6.16 -8.80 -5.97
CA MET A 134 -5.61 -7.50 -6.37
C MET A 134 -6.69 -6.43 -6.57
N ARG A 135 -7.84 -6.82 -7.13
CA ARG A 135 -9.00 -5.93 -7.27
C ARG A 135 -9.57 -5.55 -5.91
N ALA A 136 -9.64 -6.49 -4.96
CA ALA A 136 -10.05 -6.18 -3.59
C ALA A 136 -9.10 -5.15 -2.97
N GLU A 137 -7.78 -5.41 -2.98
CA GLU A 137 -6.76 -4.49 -2.43
C GLU A 137 -6.89 -3.05 -3.01
N GLN A 138 -7.13 -2.91 -4.32
CA GLN A 138 -7.39 -1.60 -4.95
C GLN A 138 -8.67 -0.91 -4.43
N ILE A 139 -9.77 -1.67 -4.34
CA ILE A 139 -11.05 -1.15 -3.83
C ILE A 139 -10.85 -0.64 -2.40
N PHE A 140 -10.20 -1.44 -1.55
CA PHE A 140 -9.94 -1.12 -0.16
C PHE A 140 -8.95 0.02 0.03
N ALA A 141 -7.93 0.13 -0.83
CA ALA A 141 -6.98 1.26 -0.80
C ALA A 141 -7.71 2.61 -0.97
N CYS A 142 -8.74 2.66 -1.81
CA CYS A 142 -9.53 3.86 -2.07
C CYS A 142 -10.53 4.22 -0.95
N LEU A 143 -10.84 3.30 -0.03
CA LEU A 143 -11.84 3.52 1.01
C LEU A 143 -11.28 4.34 2.16
N VAL A 144 -11.69 5.61 2.26
CA VAL A 144 -11.34 6.51 3.37
C VAL A 144 -12.59 7.11 4.00
N GLN A 145 -12.54 7.44 5.29
CA GLN A 145 -13.66 8.04 6.01
C GLN A 145 -13.98 9.44 5.48
N LYS A 146 -15.06 9.55 4.70
CA LYS A 146 -15.60 10.84 4.18
C LYS A 146 -16.72 11.42 5.05
N GLY A 147 -17.44 10.57 5.76
CA GLY A 147 -18.57 10.94 6.62
C GLY A 147 -18.35 10.55 8.08
N THR A 148 -19.39 10.02 8.71
CA THR A 148 -19.30 9.43 10.05
C THR A 148 -18.51 8.13 10.06
N VAL A 149 -18.04 7.71 11.23
CA VAL A 149 -17.39 6.39 11.39
C VAL A 149 -18.35 5.27 10.99
N GLN A 150 -19.62 5.36 11.37
CA GLN A 150 -20.63 4.35 11.05
C GLN A 150 -20.88 4.21 9.54
N GLU A 151 -20.99 5.32 8.81
CA GLU A 151 -21.13 5.30 7.34
C GLU A 151 -19.91 4.66 6.68
N TYR A 152 -18.71 4.99 7.18
CA TYR A 152 -17.47 4.42 6.66
C TYR A 152 -17.36 2.91 6.95
N ALA A 153 -17.70 2.46 8.16
CA ALA A 153 -17.72 1.05 8.52
C ALA A 153 -18.71 0.26 7.65
N HIS A 154 -19.90 0.83 7.40
CA HIS A 154 -20.89 0.21 6.53
C HIS A 154 -20.39 0.07 5.09
N GLU A 155 -19.77 1.12 4.53
CA GLU A 155 -19.17 1.05 3.20
C GLU A 155 -18.05 -0.02 3.14
N TYR A 156 -17.24 -0.13 4.19
CA TYR A 156 -16.18 -1.12 4.29
C TYR A 156 -16.72 -2.56 4.27
N GLU A 157 -17.75 -2.84 5.08
CA GLU A 157 -18.43 -4.15 5.13
C GLU A 157 -19.13 -4.49 3.80
N GLU A 158 -19.78 -3.51 3.17
CA GLU A 158 -20.43 -3.72 1.88
C GLU A 158 -19.41 -4.08 0.80
N LYS A 159 -18.25 -3.42 0.77
CA LYS A 159 -17.19 -3.69 -0.21
C LYS A 159 -16.52 -5.04 0.05
N SER A 160 -16.40 -5.48 1.30
CA SER A 160 -15.82 -6.79 1.63
C SER A 160 -16.68 -7.93 1.14
N GLY A 161 -18.01 -7.82 1.27
CA GLY A 161 -18.95 -8.80 0.73
C GLY A 161 -18.98 -8.87 -0.81
N ASN A 162 -18.66 -7.77 -1.49
CA ASN A 162 -18.84 -7.62 -2.94
C ASN A 162 -17.57 -7.82 -3.78
N CYS A 163 -16.39 -8.01 -3.16
CA CYS A 163 -15.13 -8.08 -3.89
C CYS A 163 -14.84 -9.45 -4.54
N GLY A 164 -15.75 -10.43 -4.41
CA GLY A 164 -15.58 -11.79 -4.97
C GLY A 164 -14.56 -12.66 -4.23
N HIS A 165 -13.88 -12.10 -3.23
CA HIS A 165 -12.97 -12.77 -2.32
C HIS A 165 -13.55 -12.71 -0.90
N ARG A 166 -13.50 -13.81 -0.15
CA ARG A 166 -13.97 -13.81 1.23
C ARG A 166 -12.89 -13.17 2.11
N ILE A 167 -13.13 -11.93 2.49
CA ILE A 167 -12.27 -11.20 3.43
C ILE A 167 -12.77 -11.50 4.85
N ASP A 168 -11.85 -11.87 5.74
CA ASP A 168 -12.13 -11.96 7.16
C ASP A 168 -11.87 -10.60 7.79
N LEU A 169 -12.95 -9.86 8.10
CA LEU A 169 -12.83 -8.53 8.70
C LEU A 169 -12.23 -8.57 10.11
N ASP A 170 -12.32 -9.70 10.80
CA ASP A 170 -11.70 -9.89 12.12
C ASP A 170 -10.18 -10.19 12.02
N ASP A 171 -9.63 -10.32 10.81
CA ASP A 171 -8.19 -10.41 10.62
C ASP A 171 -7.49 -9.11 11.05
N GLU A 172 -6.33 -9.25 11.68
CA GLU A 172 -5.56 -8.11 12.19
C GLU A 172 -5.17 -7.15 11.08
N PHE A 173 -4.79 -7.65 9.91
CA PHE A 173 -4.46 -6.83 8.75
C PHE A 173 -5.64 -5.98 8.31
N GLU A 174 -6.84 -6.57 8.23
CA GLU A 174 -8.04 -5.87 7.79
C GLU A 174 -8.51 -4.82 8.80
N CYS A 175 -8.44 -5.15 10.09
CA CYS A 175 -8.71 -4.21 11.17
C CYS A 175 -7.76 -3.00 11.14
N LEU A 176 -6.46 -3.22 10.95
CA LEU A 176 -5.47 -2.15 10.82
C LEU A 176 -5.65 -1.37 9.52
N TRP A 177 -6.01 -2.04 8.42
CA TRP A 177 -6.28 -1.39 7.14
C TRP A 177 -7.47 -0.45 7.22
N PHE A 178 -8.55 -0.88 7.87
CA PHE A 178 -9.69 -0.05 8.21
C PHE A 178 -9.28 1.15 9.06
N ALA A 179 -8.56 0.92 10.16
CA ALA A 179 -8.13 1.98 11.09
C ALA A 179 -7.33 3.07 10.37
N HIS A 180 -6.40 2.70 9.49
CA HIS A 180 -5.63 3.65 8.69
C HIS A 180 -6.44 4.42 7.64
N GLY A 181 -7.67 4.01 7.34
CA GLY A 181 -8.59 4.77 6.48
C GLY A 181 -9.46 5.78 7.21
N LEU A 182 -9.43 5.79 8.55
CA LEU A 182 -10.15 6.78 9.36
C LEU A 182 -9.52 8.17 9.21
N ARG A 183 -10.27 9.21 9.60
CA ARG A 183 -9.70 10.56 9.70
C ARG A 183 -8.49 10.56 10.65
N PRO A 184 -7.43 11.35 10.39
CA PRO A 184 -6.18 11.28 11.14
C PRO A 184 -6.33 11.28 12.67
N ALA A 185 -7.12 12.20 13.22
CA ALA A 185 -7.33 12.29 14.67
C ALA A 185 -8.03 11.06 15.28
N ILE A 186 -8.92 10.40 14.52
CA ILE A 186 -9.61 9.17 14.97
C ILE A 186 -8.67 7.97 14.80
N CYS A 187 -7.96 7.90 13.66
CA CYS A 187 -6.94 6.90 13.38
C CYS A 187 -5.92 6.83 14.52
N ASP A 188 -5.36 7.97 14.93
CA ASP A 188 -4.36 8.02 16.00
C ASP A 188 -4.89 7.45 17.33
N GLU A 189 -6.14 7.77 17.70
CA GLU A 189 -6.75 7.24 18.92
C GLU A 189 -7.03 5.74 18.84
N VAL A 190 -7.54 5.26 17.71
CA VAL A 190 -7.81 3.83 17.49
C VAL A 190 -6.50 3.04 17.53
N LEU A 191 -5.47 3.51 16.82
CA LEU A 191 -4.15 2.86 16.81
C LEU A 191 -3.48 2.87 18.18
N ARG A 192 -3.72 3.89 19.00
CA ARG A 192 -3.19 3.97 20.37
C ARG A 192 -3.76 2.88 21.29
N VAL A 193 -5.01 2.47 21.07
CA VAL A 193 -5.69 1.45 21.89
C VAL A 193 -5.74 0.08 21.24
N PHE A 194 -5.29 -0.02 19.98
CA PHE A 194 -5.34 -1.27 19.21
C PHE A 194 -4.55 -2.39 19.88
N GLN A 195 -5.13 -3.59 19.91
CA GLN A 195 -4.50 -4.81 20.42
C GLN A 195 -4.68 -5.97 19.43
N PRO A 196 -3.67 -6.86 19.30
CA PRO A 196 -3.82 -8.08 18.50
C PRO A 196 -5.04 -8.90 18.97
N GLY A 197 -5.86 -9.34 18.01
CA GLY A 197 -7.08 -10.11 18.28
C GLY A 197 -8.33 -9.26 18.58
N MET A 198 -8.25 -7.94 18.50
CA MET A 198 -9.46 -7.10 18.42
C MET A 198 -10.28 -7.47 17.19
N LYS A 199 -11.60 -7.55 17.35
CA LYS A 199 -12.52 -7.82 16.23
C LYS A 199 -12.88 -6.53 15.51
N PHE A 200 -13.35 -6.66 14.28
CA PHE A 200 -13.75 -5.50 13.47
C PHE A 200 -14.73 -4.59 14.20
N LYS A 201 -15.76 -5.17 14.82
CA LYS A 201 -16.76 -4.44 15.61
C LYS A 201 -16.15 -3.66 16.79
N ASP A 202 -15.07 -4.16 17.39
CA ASP A 202 -14.43 -3.54 18.56
C ASP A 202 -13.62 -2.33 18.09
N VAL A 203 -12.92 -2.46 16.95
CA VAL A 203 -12.23 -1.35 16.27
C VAL A 203 -13.21 -0.25 15.86
N VAL A 204 -14.35 -0.61 15.27
CA VAL A 204 -15.42 0.35 14.93
C VAL A 204 -15.96 1.04 16.18
N GLY A 205 -16.14 0.30 17.28
CA GLY A 205 -16.56 0.85 18.57
C GLY A 205 -15.60 1.90 19.12
N GLU A 206 -14.30 1.62 19.11
CA GLU A 206 -13.27 2.59 19.53
C GLU A 206 -13.21 3.81 18.61
N ALA A 207 -13.34 3.61 17.30
CA ALA A 207 -13.41 4.70 16.33
C ALA A 207 -14.62 5.61 16.58
N GLN A 208 -15.79 5.03 16.90
CA GLN A 208 -17.01 5.79 17.19
C GLN A 208 -16.90 6.54 18.51
N ARG A 209 -16.26 5.94 19.54
CA ARG A 209 -15.95 6.61 20.80
C ARG A 209 -15.08 7.84 20.56
N ALA A 210 -13.96 7.69 19.83
CA ALA A 210 -13.07 8.79 19.47
C ALA A 210 -13.79 9.87 18.63
N GLU A 211 -14.65 9.48 17.69
CA GLU A 211 -15.44 10.44 16.91
C GLU A 211 -16.37 11.28 17.79
N ASN A 212 -16.98 10.68 18.82
CA ASN A 212 -17.87 11.39 19.73
C ASN A 212 -17.11 12.33 20.67
N GLU A 213 -15.93 11.91 21.16
CA GLU A 213 -15.06 12.72 22.01
C GLU A 213 -14.54 13.96 21.27
N LEU A 214 -14.21 13.84 19.98
CA LEU A 214 -13.72 14.95 19.15
C LEU A 214 -14.81 15.92 18.67
N LYS A 215 -16.10 15.53 18.78
CA LYS A 215 -17.25 16.39 18.46
C LYS A 215 -17.70 17.26 19.65
N MET A 216 -17.18 16.99 20.86
CA MET A 216 -17.45 17.76 22.08
C MET A 216 -16.43 18.90 22.24
#